data_AF-A0A2D7SZM9-F1
#
_entry.id   AF-A0A2D7SZM9-F1
#
_cell.length_a   1.000
_cell.length_b   1.000
_cell.length_c   1.000
_cell.angle_alpha   90.00
_cell.angle_beta   90.00
_cell.angle_gamma   90.00
#
_symmetry.space_group_name_H-M   'P 1'
#
loop_
_entity.id
_entity.type
_entity.pdbx_description
1 polymer ?
#
loop_
_entity_poly.entity_id
_entity_poly.type
_entity_poly.pdbx_seq_one_letter_code
_entity_poly.pdbx_strand_id
1 'polypeptide(L)'
;MKKIIITTIFLLSISYVFSQGSERNSASFNLGDGISFSFNDGDYEFSIFGFIKPTYIYNEEMIYNVDGEYSNVFRQFKSQNSNLFFTGFAKDEKLSFTIQMDYSSSNPLVEAYIGYHFNEKTKLYFGQMQVNHNNLEMTHNEDRLRFTNRGILSQTYTENGEEFGIFFETSFGKSIIIKPTFAITSGDGKNSFGDDSRDSDKGGVKFGSRINILPFGDFSIGNQLSTVDLMHEQKPKVQIGVAYSKNMGASNKVGDGHGDFILYDNSGNELFPDYSQLFLDLNLKYKGFSLVLEYADAFASGLNQIYTDPNAFSLIIPQQISEYLVIGDSQGVQFGYFTKNGLSIDFIYENLNPEFDSFESSLLRKS
;
A
#
# COMPACT_ATOMS: atom_id res chain seq x y z
N MET A 1 -29.52 41.30 -76.05
CA MET A 1 -28.92 40.29 -76.95
C MET A 1 -27.93 39.45 -76.15
N LYS A 2 -28.13 38.12 -76.13
CA LYS A 2 -27.15 37.00 -76.08
C LYS A 2 -25.83 37.27 -75.29
N LYS A 3 -25.42 36.48 -74.29
CA LYS A 3 -25.35 35.01 -74.25
C LYS A 3 -25.33 34.49 -72.81
N ILE A 4 -26.09 33.42 -72.63
CA ILE A 4 -25.99 32.38 -71.60
C ILE A 4 -24.63 31.67 -71.73
N ILE A 5 -23.90 31.51 -70.62
CA ILE A 5 -23.08 30.32 -70.36
C ILE A 5 -23.24 29.96 -68.88
N ILE A 6 -24.06 28.94 -68.64
CA ILE A 6 -24.15 28.18 -67.40
C ILE A 6 -22.92 27.27 -67.38
N THR A 7 -22.03 27.44 -66.40
CA THR A 7 -20.96 26.47 -66.14
C THR A 7 -21.27 25.80 -64.82
N THR A 8 -22.02 24.70 -64.90
CA THR A 8 -22.21 23.72 -63.85
C THR A 8 -20.89 22.99 -63.63
N ILE A 9 -20.15 23.33 -62.57
CA ILE A 9 -19.04 22.49 -62.10
C ILE A 9 -19.65 21.44 -61.18
N PHE A 10 -19.90 20.28 -61.79
CA PHE A 10 -20.16 19.02 -61.12
C PHE A 10 -18.78 18.41 -60.83
N LEU A 11 -18.15 18.74 -59.69
CA LEU A 11 -17.00 17.99 -59.20
C LEU A 11 -17.42 17.23 -57.96
N LEU A 12 -17.39 15.91 -58.12
CA LEU A 12 -17.76 14.89 -57.17
C LEU A 12 -17.21 15.21 -55.77
N SER A 13 -18.13 15.36 -54.82
CA SER A 13 -17.90 15.08 -53.42
C SER A 13 -17.54 13.61 -53.26
N ILE A 14 -16.27 13.27 -53.48
CA ILE A 14 -15.70 12.03 -52.95
C ILE A 14 -15.60 12.23 -51.45
N SER A 15 -16.71 11.93 -50.78
CA SER A 15 -16.72 11.69 -49.34
C SER A 15 -15.97 10.38 -49.17
N TYR A 16 -14.66 10.44 -48.98
CA TYR A 16 -13.94 9.34 -48.33
C TYR A 16 -14.45 9.31 -46.89
N VAL A 17 -15.57 8.63 -46.69
CA VAL A 17 -15.90 8.06 -45.38
C VAL A 17 -14.84 7.01 -45.16
N PHE A 18 -13.71 7.41 -44.57
CA PHE A 18 -12.92 6.46 -43.81
C PHE A 18 -13.81 6.03 -42.66
N SER A 19 -14.56 4.95 -42.87
CA SER A 19 -14.90 4.06 -41.79
C SER A 19 -13.56 3.51 -41.31
N GLN A 20 -12.90 4.22 -40.39
CA GLN A 20 -11.95 3.56 -39.49
C GLN A 20 -12.82 2.56 -38.74
N GLY A 21 -12.87 1.31 -39.22
CA GLY A 21 -13.36 0.22 -38.38
C GLY A 21 -12.55 0.28 -37.10
N SER A 22 -13.18 0.04 -35.95
CA SER A 22 -12.42 -0.14 -34.72
C SER A 22 -11.32 -1.15 -35.02
N GLU A 23 -10.07 -0.78 -34.76
CA GLU A 23 -9.00 -1.74 -34.88
C GLU A 23 -9.29 -2.82 -33.84
N ARG A 24 -9.68 -4.01 -34.33
CA ARG A 24 -10.02 -5.16 -33.48
C ARG A 24 -8.94 -5.41 -32.43
N ASN A 25 -7.68 -5.15 -32.77
CA ASN A 25 -6.56 -5.16 -31.84
C ASN A 25 -5.79 -3.85 -31.98
N SER A 26 -5.39 -3.25 -30.88
CA SER A 26 -4.60 -2.02 -30.86
C SER A 26 -3.49 -2.08 -29.81
N ALA A 27 -2.44 -1.28 -30.02
CA ALA A 27 -1.37 -1.07 -29.06
C ALA A 27 -1.08 0.43 -28.95
N SER A 28 -0.88 0.92 -27.73
CA SER A 28 -0.62 2.33 -27.45
C SER A 28 0.49 2.48 -26.43
N PHE A 29 1.29 3.54 -26.56
CA PHE A 29 2.29 3.95 -25.57
C PHE A 29 1.96 5.34 -25.04
N ASN A 30 1.94 5.48 -23.72
CA ASN A 30 1.83 6.77 -23.04
C ASN A 30 2.96 6.89 -22.01
N LEU A 31 3.62 8.04 -21.98
CA LEU A 31 4.65 8.32 -20.98
C LEU A 31 3.99 8.37 -19.60
N GLY A 32 4.44 7.50 -18.68
CA GLY A 32 3.86 7.33 -17.35
C GLY A 32 3.00 6.06 -17.23
N ASP A 33 2.21 5.74 -18.26
CA ASP A 33 1.31 4.56 -18.25
C ASP A 33 1.89 3.35 -19.02
N GLY A 34 3.06 3.51 -19.62
CA GLY A 34 3.77 2.44 -20.32
C GLY A 34 3.10 2.03 -21.63
N ILE A 35 3.16 0.73 -21.93
CA ILE A 35 2.60 0.14 -23.14
C ILE A 35 1.33 -0.61 -22.77
N SER A 36 0.24 -0.33 -23.47
CA SER A 36 -1.04 -1.03 -23.32
C SER A 36 -1.45 -1.68 -24.63
N PHE A 37 -2.03 -2.86 -24.53
CA PHE A 37 -2.57 -3.66 -25.62
C PHE A 37 -4.05 -3.90 -25.36
N SER A 38 -4.85 -3.78 -26.41
CA SER A 38 -6.28 -4.08 -26.40
C SER A 38 -6.56 -5.05 -27.53
N PHE A 39 -7.22 -6.17 -27.23
CA PHE A 39 -7.55 -7.22 -28.19
C PHE A 39 -9.05 -7.49 -28.20
N ASN A 40 -9.54 -7.97 -29.35
CA ASN A 40 -10.96 -8.25 -29.58
C ASN A 40 -11.86 -7.08 -29.15
N ASP A 41 -11.64 -5.90 -29.75
CA ASP A 41 -12.47 -4.71 -29.53
C ASP A 41 -12.57 -4.27 -28.05
N GLY A 42 -11.54 -4.57 -27.25
CA GLY A 42 -11.45 -4.20 -25.83
C GLY A 42 -11.91 -5.27 -24.85
N ASP A 43 -12.17 -6.49 -25.32
CA ASP A 43 -12.54 -7.61 -24.43
C ASP A 43 -11.36 -8.09 -23.59
N TYR A 44 -10.13 -7.93 -24.10
CA TYR A 44 -8.89 -8.24 -23.38
C TYR A 44 -7.93 -7.06 -23.39
N GLU A 45 -7.57 -6.58 -22.21
CA GLU A 45 -6.62 -5.49 -21.99
C GLU A 45 -5.38 -6.01 -21.28
N PHE A 46 -4.19 -5.57 -21.70
CA PHE A 46 -2.92 -5.89 -21.06
C PHE A 46 -2.04 -4.65 -21.01
N SER A 47 -1.37 -4.41 -19.89
CA SER A 47 -0.46 -3.26 -19.76
C SER A 47 0.85 -3.66 -19.10
N ILE A 48 1.94 -3.08 -19.61
CA ILE A 48 3.29 -3.17 -19.08
C ILE A 48 3.78 -1.75 -18.78
N PHE A 49 4.03 -1.45 -17.52
CA PHE A 49 4.44 -0.12 -17.07
C PHE A 49 5.29 -0.19 -15.81
N GLY A 50 5.86 0.92 -15.38
CA GLY A 50 6.75 0.92 -14.22
C GLY A 50 7.35 2.28 -13.92
N PHE A 51 8.14 2.34 -12.86
CA PHE A 51 8.84 3.54 -12.44
C PHE A 51 10.18 3.21 -11.81
N ILE A 52 11.11 4.15 -11.90
CA ILE A 52 12.43 4.06 -11.27
C ILE A 52 12.62 5.31 -10.42
N LYS A 53 13.04 5.12 -9.17
CA LYS A 53 13.33 6.20 -8.23
C LYS A 53 14.82 6.25 -7.90
N PRO A 54 15.62 7.00 -8.68
CA PRO A 54 17.02 7.20 -8.36
C PRO A 54 17.16 8.08 -7.12
N THR A 55 18.04 7.69 -6.20
CA THR A 55 18.22 8.40 -4.92
C THR A 55 19.70 8.57 -4.61
N TYR A 56 20.04 9.81 -4.23
CA TYR A 56 21.31 10.14 -3.62
C TYR A 56 21.07 10.54 -2.16
N ILE A 57 21.72 9.85 -1.22
CA ILE A 57 21.65 10.15 0.21
C ILE A 57 23.02 10.59 0.69
N TYR A 58 23.07 11.71 1.39
CA TYR A 58 24.23 12.20 2.13
C TYR A 58 23.85 12.26 3.60
N ASN A 59 24.54 11.48 4.44
CA ASN A 59 24.41 11.54 5.89
C ASN A 59 25.79 11.82 6.50
N GLU A 60 25.79 12.61 7.57
CA GLU A 60 26.97 12.90 8.36
C GLU A 60 26.64 12.64 9.81
N GLU A 61 27.28 11.62 10.39
CA GLU A 61 27.11 11.24 11.78
C GLU A 61 28.34 11.64 12.57
N MET A 62 28.14 12.42 13.64
CA MET A 62 29.21 12.78 14.57
C MET A 62 29.36 11.67 15.60
N ILE A 63 30.51 11.00 15.58
CA ILE A 63 30.83 9.94 16.53
C ILE A 63 31.73 10.49 17.62
N TYR A 64 31.34 10.27 18.87
CA TYR A 64 32.04 10.70 20.07
C TYR A 64 32.65 9.47 20.76
N ASN A 65 33.97 9.30 20.65
CA ASN A 65 34.70 8.23 21.33
C ASN A 65 35.71 8.79 22.33
N VAL A 66 36.30 7.92 23.14
CA VAL A 66 37.32 8.27 24.16
C VAL A 66 38.52 9.01 23.54
N ASP A 67 38.79 8.77 22.25
CA ASP A 67 39.91 9.34 21.50
C ASP A 67 39.60 10.68 20.79
N GLY A 68 38.37 11.20 20.90
CA GLY A 68 37.94 12.48 20.32
C GLY A 68 36.71 12.40 19.43
N GLU A 69 36.41 13.51 18.76
CA GLU A 69 35.27 13.67 17.84
C GLU A 69 35.71 13.40 16.41
N TYR A 70 34.97 12.54 15.68
CA TYR A 70 35.15 12.40 14.23
C TYR A 70 33.82 12.30 13.50
N SER A 71 33.79 12.89 12.30
CA SER A 71 32.65 12.85 11.38
C SER A 71 32.73 11.58 10.53
N ASN A 72 31.64 10.82 10.51
CA ASN A 72 31.45 9.69 9.65
C ASN A 72 30.46 10.06 8.54
N VAL A 73 30.96 10.13 7.31
CA VAL A 73 30.18 10.57 6.14
C VAL A 73 29.76 9.37 5.31
N PHE A 74 28.46 9.20 5.14
CA PHE A 74 27.86 8.16 4.31
C PHE A 74 27.28 8.79 3.04
N ARG A 75 27.64 8.21 1.89
CA ARG A 75 27.09 8.58 0.58
C ARG A 75 26.54 7.35 -0.10
N GLN A 76 25.26 7.39 -0.46
CA GLN A 76 24.61 6.29 -1.17
C GLN A 76 24.09 6.77 -2.51
N PHE A 77 24.40 6.02 -3.57
CA PHE A 77 23.77 6.13 -4.88
C PHE A 77 23.03 4.82 -5.13
N LYS A 78 21.69 4.87 -5.09
CA LYS A 78 20.87 3.67 -5.24
C LYS A 78 19.63 3.93 -6.09
N SER A 79 19.09 2.88 -6.69
CA SER A 79 17.68 2.88 -7.09
C SER A 79 16.90 2.51 -5.85
N GLN A 80 16.14 3.45 -5.29
CA GLN A 80 15.31 3.17 -4.12
C GLN A 80 14.14 2.26 -4.48
N ASN A 81 13.62 2.39 -5.70
CA ASN A 81 12.59 1.54 -6.26
C ASN A 81 12.84 1.36 -7.76
N SER A 82 12.70 0.14 -8.25
CA SER A 82 12.78 -0.22 -9.67
C SER A 82 11.59 -1.13 -10.01
N ASN A 83 10.41 -0.54 -10.06
CA ASN A 83 9.15 -1.26 -10.17
C ASN A 83 8.73 -1.51 -11.62
N LEU A 84 8.30 -2.74 -11.91
CA LEU A 84 7.72 -3.16 -13.18
C LEU A 84 6.41 -3.90 -12.93
N PHE A 85 5.37 -3.49 -13.64
CA PHE A 85 4.01 -4.02 -13.55
C PHE A 85 3.63 -4.72 -14.84
N PHE A 86 2.98 -5.86 -14.70
CA PHE A 86 2.23 -6.56 -15.73
C PHE A 86 0.80 -6.70 -15.24
N THR A 87 -0.14 -6.12 -15.98
CA THR A 87 -1.55 -6.19 -15.64
C THR A 87 -2.35 -6.69 -16.82
N GLY A 88 -3.49 -7.29 -16.54
CA GLY A 88 -4.47 -7.56 -17.57
C GLY A 88 -5.88 -7.69 -17.05
N PHE A 89 -6.83 -7.49 -17.95
CA PHE A 89 -8.26 -7.56 -17.68
C PHE A 89 -8.97 -8.27 -18.83
N ALA A 90 -9.73 -9.30 -18.50
CA ALA A 90 -10.60 -10.05 -19.39
C ALA A 90 -12.04 -9.69 -19.03
N LYS A 91 -12.67 -8.86 -19.86
CA LYS A 91 -13.89 -8.12 -19.53
C LYS A 91 -15.12 -9.02 -19.40
N ASP A 92 -15.29 -9.94 -20.34
CA ASP A 92 -16.43 -10.87 -20.36
C ASP A 92 -16.32 -11.91 -19.25
N GLU A 93 -15.11 -12.39 -18.97
CA GLU A 93 -14.80 -13.30 -17.88
C GLU A 93 -14.77 -12.61 -16.51
N LYS A 94 -14.72 -11.28 -16.49
CA LYS A 94 -14.62 -10.44 -15.28
C LYS A 94 -13.39 -10.77 -14.44
N LEU A 95 -12.29 -11.09 -15.11
CA LEU A 95 -11.04 -11.49 -14.48
C LEU A 95 -9.96 -10.44 -14.68
N SER A 96 -9.20 -10.15 -13.64
CA SER A 96 -7.99 -9.34 -13.69
C SER A 96 -6.80 -10.13 -13.16
N PHE A 97 -5.59 -9.73 -13.55
CA PHE A 97 -4.37 -10.13 -12.85
C PHE A 97 -3.40 -8.96 -12.76
N THR A 98 -2.54 -9.01 -11.74
CA THR A 98 -1.43 -8.09 -11.54
C THR A 98 -0.21 -8.87 -11.12
N ILE A 99 0.94 -8.54 -11.70
CA ILE A 99 2.27 -8.94 -11.22
C ILE A 99 3.09 -7.66 -11.10
N GLN A 100 3.61 -7.38 -9.91
CA GLN A 100 4.51 -6.28 -9.63
C GLN A 100 5.85 -6.81 -9.14
N MET A 101 6.93 -6.33 -9.73
CA MET A 101 8.30 -6.65 -9.33
C MET A 101 9.10 -5.39 -9.02
N ASP A 102 9.80 -5.33 -7.89
CA ASP A 102 10.78 -4.30 -7.55
C ASP A 102 12.21 -4.86 -7.60
N TYR A 103 12.92 -4.55 -8.69
CA TYR A 103 14.30 -4.99 -8.92
C TYR A 103 15.36 -4.28 -8.06
N SER A 104 14.94 -3.38 -7.17
CA SER A 104 15.83 -2.84 -6.12
C SER A 104 15.89 -3.75 -4.88
N SER A 105 15.00 -4.74 -4.77
CA SER A 105 14.94 -5.71 -3.67
C SER A 105 15.61 -7.05 -4.04
N SER A 106 16.18 -7.73 -3.03
CA SER A 106 16.65 -9.12 -3.17
C SER A 106 15.52 -10.12 -3.41
N ASN A 107 14.32 -9.80 -2.95
CA ASN A 107 13.08 -10.55 -3.18
C ASN A 107 12.15 -9.69 -4.03
N PRO A 108 12.33 -9.71 -5.37
CA PRO A 108 11.73 -8.71 -6.25
C PRO A 108 10.22 -8.82 -6.37
N LEU A 109 9.61 -9.97 -6.08
CA LEU A 109 8.15 -10.10 -6.13
C LEU A 109 7.51 -9.20 -5.06
N VAL A 110 6.65 -8.27 -5.50
CA VAL A 110 5.85 -7.39 -4.63
C VAL A 110 4.41 -7.91 -4.59
N GLU A 111 3.74 -7.91 -5.74
CA GLU A 111 2.37 -8.42 -5.89
C GLU A 111 2.29 -9.50 -6.96
N ALA A 112 1.44 -10.50 -6.72
CA ALA A 112 1.01 -11.49 -7.70
C ALA A 112 -0.37 -12.01 -7.31
N TYR A 113 -1.41 -11.49 -7.96
CA TYR A 113 -2.79 -11.88 -7.66
C TYR A 113 -3.68 -11.90 -8.89
N ILE A 114 -4.79 -12.62 -8.75
CA ILE A 114 -5.93 -12.60 -9.68
C ILE A 114 -7.13 -11.95 -8.99
N GLY A 115 -7.98 -11.29 -9.76
CA GLY A 115 -9.21 -10.66 -9.28
C GLY A 115 -10.43 -11.11 -10.07
N TYR A 116 -11.52 -11.41 -9.39
CA TYR A 116 -12.84 -11.63 -9.98
C TYR A 116 -13.78 -10.47 -9.63
N HIS A 117 -14.37 -9.87 -10.67
CA HIS A 117 -15.16 -8.64 -10.57
C HIS A 117 -16.65 -8.97 -10.71
N PHE A 118 -17.35 -9.26 -9.62
CA PHE A 118 -18.79 -9.56 -9.66
C PHE A 118 -19.57 -8.45 -10.39
N ASN A 119 -19.19 -7.20 -10.10
CA ASN A 119 -19.63 -5.97 -10.74
C ASN A 119 -18.57 -4.88 -10.51
N GLU A 120 -18.79 -3.67 -11.04
CA GLU A 120 -17.86 -2.52 -10.90
C GLU A 120 -17.49 -2.19 -9.43
N LYS A 121 -18.37 -2.51 -8.49
CA LYS A 121 -18.20 -2.16 -7.07
C LYS A 121 -17.67 -3.29 -6.23
N THR A 122 -17.95 -4.55 -6.58
CA THR A 122 -17.71 -5.72 -5.72
C THR A 122 -16.71 -6.66 -6.37
N LYS A 123 -15.60 -6.87 -5.68
CA LYS A 123 -14.42 -7.57 -6.21
C LYS A 123 -13.89 -8.55 -5.17
N LEU A 124 -13.34 -9.66 -5.65
CA LEU A 124 -12.65 -10.66 -4.84
C LEU A 124 -11.29 -10.92 -5.47
N TYR A 125 -10.23 -10.86 -4.69
CA TYR A 125 -8.87 -11.15 -5.14
C TYR A 125 -8.29 -12.33 -4.38
N PHE A 126 -7.36 -13.01 -5.03
CA PHE A 126 -6.61 -14.12 -4.47
C PHE A 126 -5.15 -14.04 -4.93
N GLY A 127 -4.21 -14.16 -3.99
CA GLY A 127 -2.78 -14.09 -4.25
C GLY A 127 -2.06 -13.21 -3.23
N GLN A 128 -0.91 -12.68 -3.60
CA GLN A 128 -0.15 -11.70 -2.80
C GLN A 128 -0.44 -10.29 -3.29
N MET A 129 -0.98 -9.43 -2.42
CA MET A 129 -1.26 -8.04 -2.75
C MET A 129 -1.13 -7.13 -1.52
N GLN A 130 -1.00 -5.83 -1.78
CA GLN A 130 -1.04 -4.80 -0.74
C GLN A 130 -2.36 -4.84 0.02
N VAL A 131 -2.28 -4.89 1.35
CA VAL A 131 -3.45 -5.02 2.20
C VAL A 131 -4.04 -3.67 2.58
N ASN A 132 -5.36 -3.63 2.68
CA ASN A 132 -6.08 -2.41 3.05
C ASN A 132 -6.20 -2.21 4.56
N HIS A 133 -5.81 -3.17 5.41
CA HIS A 133 -5.99 -3.08 6.86
C HIS A 133 -4.83 -2.39 7.61
N ASN A 134 -3.98 -1.65 6.90
CA ASN A 134 -2.94 -0.79 7.46
C ASN A 134 -3.38 0.68 7.52
N ASN A 135 -2.51 1.56 8.03
CA ASN A 135 -2.73 3.01 7.96
C ASN A 135 -2.80 3.50 6.51
N LEU A 136 -3.36 4.69 6.30
CA LEU A 136 -3.70 5.18 4.96
C LEU A 136 -2.50 5.31 4.04
N GLU A 137 -1.35 5.75 4.56
CA GLU A 137 -0.15 5.84 3.73
C GLU A 137 0.23 4.45 3.18
N MET A 138 0.14 3.40 4.00
CA MET A 138 0.40 1.99 3.66
C MET A 138 -0.60 1.37 2.68
N THR A 139 -1.62 2.08 2.21
CA THR A 139 -2.52 1.62 1.14
C THR A 139 -2.21 2.24 -0.23
N HIS A 140 -1.08 2.93 -0.35
CA HIS A 140 -0.64 3.57 -1.59
C HIS A 140 0.71 2.99 -2.04
N ASN A 141 0.92 2.90 -3.35
CA ASN A 141 2.21 2.54 -3.94
C ASN A 141 3.26 3.65 -3.79
N GLU A 142 4.54 3.27 -3.89
CA GLU A 142 5.71 4.13 -3.65
C GLU A 142 5.81 5.31 -4.63
N ASP A 143 5.20 5.20 -5.82
CA ASP A 143 5.12 6.28 -6.81
C ASP A 143 4.05 7.33 -6.47
N ARG A 144 3.22 7.09 -5.44
CA ARG A 144 2.10 7.95 -5.06
C ARG A 144 2.22 8.62 -3.70
N LEU A 145 3.31 8.34 -2.99
CA LEU A 145 3.59 8.91 -1.67
C LEU A 145 3.79 10.43 -1.74
N ARG A 146 3.42 11.12 -0.66
CA ARG A 146 3.68 12.55 -0.49
C ARG A 146 5.18 12.84 -0.39
N PHE A 147 5.90 12.01 0.35
CA PHE A 147 7.33 12.15 0.60
C PHE A 147 8.13 11.06 -0.11
N THR A 148 9.46 11.22 -0.10
CA THR A 148 10.37 10.23 -0.68
C THR A 148 10.36 8.90 0.08
N ASN A 149 10.03 8.90 1.37
CA ASN A 149 9.81 7.71 2.16
C ASN A 149 8.45 7.83 2.85
N ARG A 150 7.93 6.68 3.29
CA ARG A 150 6.79 6.64 4.21
C ARG A 150 7.15 7.31 5.54
N GLY A 151 6.16 7.78 6.29
CA GLY A 151 6.32 8.29 7.64
C GLY A 151 6.89 7.24 8.61
N ILE A 152 7.40 7.69 9.76
CA ILE A 152 7.91 6.80 10.79
C ILE A 152 6.78 5.98 11.42
N LEU A 153 5.54 6.48 11.46
CA LEU A 153 4.38 5.73 11.95
C LEU A 153 4.15 4.50 11.06
N SER A 154 4.03 4.69 9.74
CA SER A 154 3.86 3.59 8.78
C SER A 154 4.95 2.53 8.89
N GLN A 155 6.22 2.95 8.92
CA GLN A 155 7.39 2.06 9.02
C GLN A 155 7.51 1.35 10.38
N THR A 156 6.87 1.88 11.42
CA THR A 156 6.93 1.30 12.76
C THR A 156 5.95 0.13 12.89
N TYR A 157 4.77 0.23 12.29
CA TYR A 157 3.70 -0.77 12.43
C TYR A 157 3.57 -1.71 11.23
N THR A 158 4.29 -1.47 10.13
CA THR A 158 4.23 -2.30 8.92
C THR A 158 5.61 -2.37 8.29
N GLU A 159 5.99 -3.55 7.79
CA GLU A 159 7.28 -3.73 7.11
C GLU A 159 7.14 -3.54 5.60
N ASN A 160 6.27 -4.33 4.99
CA ASN A 160 6.04 -4.37 3.55
C ASN A 160 4.61 -3.94 3.24
N GLY A 161 3.63 -4.51 3.93
CA GLY A 161 2.21 -4.24 3.73
C GLY A 161 1.54 -5.09 2.64
N GLU A 162 2.27 -6.02 2.01
CA GLU A 162 1.71 -7.06 1.16
C GLU A 162 1.57 -8.38 1.90
N GLU A 163 0.46 -9.08 1.71
CA GLU A 163 0.23 -10.40 2.32
C GLU A 163 -0.36 -11.36 1.28
N PHE A 164 -0.16 -12.66 1.48
CA PHE A 164 -0.79 -13.70 0.66
C PHE A 164 -2.13 -14.13 1.26
N GLY A 165 -3.21 -14.12 0.45
CA GLY A 165 -4.53 -14.52 0.94
C GLY A 165 -5.70 -14.26 -0.01
N ILE A 166 -6.87 -14.06 0.59
CA ILE A 166 -8.13 -13.73 -0.09
C ILE A 166 -8.57 -12.34 0.37
N PHE A 167 -8.95 -11.48 -0.58
CA PHE A 167 -9.30 -10.09 -0.33
C PHE A 167 -10.65 -9.77 -0.96
N PHE A 168 -11.55 -9.19 -0.19
CA PHE A 168 -12.87 -8.76 -0.65
C PHE A 168 -12.99 -7.24 -0.53
N GLU A 169 -13.45 -6.61 -1.60
CA GLU A 169 -13.68 -5.17 -1.65
C GLU A 169 -15.09 -4.90 -2.15
N THR A 170 -15.79 -3.96 -1.51
CA THR A 170 -17.03 -3.43 -2.07
C THR A 170 -17.18 -1.93 -1.85
N SER A 171 -18.17 -1.32 -2.53
CA SER A 171 -18.56 0.07 -2.28
C SER A 171 -20.07 0.26 -2.40
N PHE A 172 -20.62 1.15 -1.58
CA PHE A 172 -22.04 1.49 -1.60
C PHE A 172 -22.29 2.97 -1.28
N GLY A 173 -23.50 3.42 -1.57
CA GLY A 173 -23.89 4.82 -1.44
C GLY A 173 -23.76 5.63 -2.74
N LYS A 174 -24.18 6.91 -2.68
CA LYS A 174 -24.15 7.87 -3.80
C LYS A 174 -23.56 9.20 -3.34
N SER A 175 -24.21 9.87 -2.40
CA SER A 175 -23.75 11.15 -1.84
C SER A 175 -22.73 10.96 -0.73
N ILE A 176 -23.02 10.04 0.19
CA ILE A 176 -22.05 9.48 1.12
C ILE A 176 -21.64 8.14 0.53
N ILE A 177 -20.34 7.90 0.39
CA ILE A 177 -19.80 6.63 -0.12
C ILE A 177 -19.12 5.90 1.03
N ILE A 178 -19.35 4.60 1.11
CA ILE A 178 -18.72 3.71 2.08
C ILE A 178 -18.04 2.60 1.30
N LYS A 179 -16.74 2.38 1.57
CA LYS A 179 -15.91 1.36 0.92
C LYS A 179 -15.34 0.43 1.98
N PRO A 180 -16.03 -0.67 2.34
CA PRO A 180 -15.45 -1.69 3.20
C PRO A 180 -14.54 -2.64 2.39
N THR A 181 -13.50 -3.10 3.06
CA THR A 181 -12.61 -4.17 2.60
C THR A 181 -12.41 -5.19 3.72
N PHE A 182 -12.16 -6.43 3.35
CA PHE A 182 -11.93 -7.54 4.26
C PHE A 182 -10.89 -8.48 3.66
N ALA A 183 -10.01 -9.04 4.49
CA ALA A 183 -8.95 -9.94 4.10
C ALA A 183 -8.81 -11.10 5.07
N ILE A 184 -8.50 -12.28 4.52
CA ILE A 184 -8.01 -13.45 5.26
C ILE A 184 -6.67 -13.82 4.63
N THR A 185 -5.61 -13.77 5.42
CA THR A 185 -4.24 -13.93 4.94
C THR A 185 -3.45 -14.86 5.86
N SER A 186 -2.24 -15.24 5.46
CA SER A 186 -1.28 -15.90 6.34
C SER A 186 -0.87 -15.01 7.52
N GLY A 187 -0.81 -13.69 7.33
CA GLY A 187 -0.28 -12.78 8.36
C GLY A 187 1.24 -12.75 8.46
N ASP A 188 1.92 -13.56 7.64
CA ASP A 188 3.37 -13.68 7.57
C ASP A 188 4.01 -12.73 6.53
N GLY A 189 3.25 -11.74 6.07
CA GLY A 189 3.69 -10.71 5.15
C GLY A 189 4.01 -11.21 3.73
N LYS A 190 4.91 -10.47 3.08
CA LYS A 190 5.33 -10.71 1.70
C LYS A 190 6.26 -11.92 1.60
N ASN A 191 5.99 -12.81 0.64
CA ASN A 191 6.67 -14.11 0.52
C ASN A 191 6.54 -14.92 1.81
N SER A 192 5.30 -15.13 2.25
CA SER A 192 4.89 -15.78 3.51
C SER A 192 5.34 -17.25 3.68
N PHE A 193 6.23 -17.72 2.82
CA PHE A 193 6.86 -19.04 2.85
C PHE A 193 8.34 -18.92 3.23
N GLY A 194 8.77 -17.85 3.92
CA GLY A 194 10.15 -17.72 4.37
C GLY A 194 11.18 -17.74 3.23
N ASP A 195 12.23 -18.57 3.39
CA ASP A 195 13.33 -18.67 2.43
C ASP A 195 12.97 -19.59 1.24
N ASP A 196 12.07 -20.55 1.43
CA ASP A 196 11.61 -21.50 0.41
C ASP A 196 10.09 -21.72 0.51
N SER A 197 9.40 -21.75 -0.64
CA SER A 197 8.00 -22.18 -0.83
C SER A 197 7.48 -23.41 -0.05
N ARG A 198 8.36 -24.19 0.57
CA ARG A 198 8.07 -25.37 1.40
C ARG A 198 8.10 -25.09 2.91
N ASP A 199 8.59 -23.93 3.33
CA ASP A 199 8.60 -23.55 4.73
C ASP A 199 7.15 -23.41 5.21
N SER A 200 6.88 -24.02 6.35
CA SER A 200 5.56 -23.99 6.95
C SER A 200 5.31 -22.62 7.56
N ASP A 201 4.18 -22.03 7.24
CA ASP A 201 3.58 -20.88 7.94
C ASP A 201 3.77 -20.99 9.45
N LYS A 202 4.19 -19.89 10.09
CA LYS A 202 4.41 -19.86 11.54
C LYS A 202 3.26 -19.14 12.19
N GLY A 203 2.50 -19.89 12.98
CA GLY A 203 1.31 -19.37 13.64
C GLY A 203 0.03 -19.83 12.96
N GLY A 204 -0.86 -18.89 12.69
CA GLY A 204 -2.19 -19.14 12.14
C GLY A 204 -2.57 -18.08 11.12
N VAL A 205 -3.86 -17.77 11.02
CA VAL A 205 -4.37 -16.82 10.01
C VAL A 205 -4.47 -15.40 10.57
N LYS A 206 -4.35 -14.41 9.68
CA LYS A 206 -4.67 -13.01 9.98
C LYS A 206 -5.98 -12.60 9.33
N PHE A 207 -6.81 -11.94 10.12
CA PHE A 207 -8.05 -11.31 9.66
C PHE A 207 -7.85 -9.80 9.64
N GLY A 208 -8.11 -9.17 8.50
CA GLY A 208 -7.98 -7.74 8.31
C GLY A 208 -9.25 -7.12 7.76
N SER A 209 -9.56 -5.90 8.17
CA SER A 209 -10.67 -5.14 7.59
C SER A 209 -10.40 -3.65 7.61
N ARG A 210 -10.99 -2.93 6.66
CA ARG A 210 -11.01 -1.47 6.65
C ARG A 210 -12.35 -0.96 6.18
N ILE A 211 -12.78 0.17 6.72
CA ILE A 211 -13.95 0.91 6.25
C ILE A 211 -13.52 2.34 5.98
N ASN A 212 -13.63 2.76 4.72
CA ASN A 212 -13.47 4.15 4.31
C ASN A 212 -14.85 4.80 4.12
N ILE A 213 -15.10 5.91 4.80
CA ILE A 213 -16.33 6.72 4.69
C ILE A 213 -15.98 8.05 4.04
N LEU A 214 -16.65 8.37 2.94
CA LEU A 214 -16.49 9.61 2.19
C LEU A 214 -17.79 10.43 2.29
N PRO A 215 -17.95 11.30 3.31
CA PRO A 215 -19.20 12.02 3.57
C PRO A 215 -19.58 13.02 2.46
N PHE A 216 -18.61 13.47 1.66
CA PHE A 216 -18.82 14.44 0.58
C PHE A 216 -18.74 13.80 -0.82
N GLY A 217 -18.86 12.48 -0.89
CA GLY A 217 -18.71 11.69 -2.11
C GLY A 217 -17.26 11.44 -2.48
N ASP A 218 -17.02 10.68 -3.55
CA ASP A 218 -15.68 10.23 -3.92
C ASP A 218 -14.74 11.38 -4.29
N PHE A 219 -13.44 11.13 -4.19
CA PHE A 219 -12.44 12.01 -4.79
C PHE A 219 -12.55 11.98 -6.31
N SER A 220 -12.11 13.07 -6.95
CA SER A 220 -11.98 13.15 -8.39
C SER A 220 -11.00 12.09 -8.92
N ILE A 221 -11.18 11.66 -10.17
CA ILE A 221 -10.28 10.70 -10.83
C ILE A 221 -8.85 11.24 -10.77
N GLY A 222 -7.89 10.40 -10.35
CA GLY A 222 -6.48 10.79 -10.14
C GLY A 222 -6.15 11.26 -8.72
N ASN A 223 -7.14 11.62 -7.91
CA ASN A 223 -6.95 11.97 -6.49
C ASN A 223 -7.16 10.81 -5.53
N GLN A 224 -7.63 9.64 -6.01
CA GLN A 224 -7.93 8.49 -5.16
C GLN A 224 -6.66 7.71 -4.75
N LEU A 225 -5.59 7.84 -5.53
CA LEU A 225 -4.37 7.05 -5.39
C LEU A 225 -3.27 7.76 -4.61
N SER A 226 -3.54 8.88 -3.95
CA SER A 226 -2.53 9.61 -3.17
C SER A 226 -3.20 10.33 -2.01
N THR A 227 -2.43 10.78 -1.03
CA THR A 227 -2.92 11.67 0.04
C THR A 227 -2.89 13.15 -0.35
N VAL A 228 -2.22 13.51 -1.46
CA VAL A 228 -2.11 14.89 -1.94
C VAL A 228 -3.28 15.27 -2.85
N ASP A 229 -3.73 16.52 -2.80
CA ASP A 229 -4.77 17.05 -3.72
C ASP A 229 -4.16 17.45 -5.07
N LEU A 230 -3.83 16.47 -5.89
CA LEU A 230 -3.25 16.64 -7.22
C LEU A 230 -4.24 17.29 -8.20
N MET A 231 -5.53 16.93 -8.10
CA MET A 231 -6.58 17.39 -9.02
C MET A 231 -7.26 18.69 -8.59
N HIS A 232 -6.86 19.28 -7.46
CA HIS A 232 -7.41 20.52 -6.93
C HIS A 232 -8.93 20.46 -6.74
N GLU A 233 -9.38 19.63 -5.79
CA GLU A 233 -10.80 19.46 -5.49
C GLU A 233 -11.50 20.82 -5.31
N GLN A 234 -12.57 21.04 -6.08
CA GLN A 234 -13.26 22.34 -6.09
C GLN A 234 -14.06 22.60 -4.80
N LYS A 235 -14.44 21.52 -4.11
CA LYS A 235 -15.12 21.52 -2.82
C LYS A 235 -14.33 20.64 -1.85
N PRO A 236 -14.35 20.90 -0.53
CA PRO A 236 -13.71 20.01 0.43
C PRO A 236 -14.20 18.58 0.26
N LYS A 237 -13.26 17.65 0.12
CA LYS A 237 -13.48 16.21 0.12
C LYS A 237 -12.75 15.61 1.31
N VAL A 238 -13.39 14.63 1.94
CA VAL A 238 -12.87 13.97 3.12
C VAL A 238 -13.06 12.47 2.97
N GLN A 239 -12.05 11.71 3.36
CA GLN A 239 -12.12 10.28 3.64
C GLN A 239 -11.81 10.08 5.13
N ILE A 240 -12.64 9.29 5.81
CA ILE A 240 -12.42 8.84 7.19
C ILE A 240 -12.23 7.33 7.13
N GLY A 241 -11.08 6.84 7.57
CA GLY A 241 -10.71 5.43 7.58
C GLY A 241 -10.69 4.86 8.99
N VAL A 242 -11.17 3.63 9.12
CA VAL A 242 -10.93 2.77 10.28
C VAL A 242 -10.45 1.43 9.75
N ALA A 243 -9.27 0.98 10.16
CA ALA A 243 -8.72 -0.32 9.81
C ALA A 243 -8.39 -1.11 11.07
N TYR A 244 -8.65 -2.41 11.06
CA TYR A 244 -8.33 -3.32 12.15
C TYR A 244 -7.80 -4.64 11.59
N SER A 245 -6.76 -5.17 12.21
CA SER A 245 -6.25 -6.50 11.93
C SER A 245 -6.03 -7.30 13.21
N LYS A 246 -6.19 -8.62 13.11
CA LYS A 246 -5.82 -9.58 14.15
C LYS A 246 -5.07 -10.75 13.51
N ASN A 247 -3.80 -10.87 13.82
CA ASN A 247 -2.96 -12.01 13.47
C ASN A 247 -3.01 -13.03 14.62
N MET A 248 -3.44 -14.26 14.34
CA MET A 248 -3.52 -15.34 15.32
C MET A 248 -2.21 -16.10 15.34
N GLY A 249 -1.34 -15.81 16.31
CA GLY A 249 0.00 -16.40 16.39
C GLY A 249 1.05 -15.67 15.56
N ALA A 250 1.27 -14.38 15.82
CA ALA A 250 2.29 -13.61 15.14
C ALA A 250 3.72 -14.01 15.55
N SER A 251 4.55 -14.36 14.57
CA SER A 251 5.96 -14.73 14.75
C SER A 251 6.95 -13.62 14.32
N ASN A 252 6.43 -12.48 13.88
CA ASN A 252 7.17 -11.28 13.46
C ASN A 252 6.74 -10.07 14.30
N LYS A 253 7.67 -9.12 14.50
CA LYS A 253 7.48 -7.97 15.39
C LYS A 253 6.28 -7.07 15.09
N VAL A 254 5.80 -7.04 13.87
CA VAL A 254 4.64 -6.24 13.44
C VAL A 254 3.56 -7.08 12.76
N GLY A 255 3.66 -8.42 12.83
CA GLY A 255 2.71 -9.33 12.18
C GLY A 255 2.62 -9.10 10.66
N ASP A 256 3.76 -8.84 10.02
CA ASP A 256 3.95 -8.62 8.58
C ASP A 256 5.28 -9.27 8.13
N GLY A 257 5.53 -10.50 8.58
CA GLY A 257 6.76 -11.25 8.33
C GLY A 257 6.74 -12.62 8.99
N HIS A 258 7.81 -13.40 8.82
CA HIS A 258 7.87 -14.81 9.20
C HIS A 258 9.07 -15.13 10.10
N GLY A 259 8.82 -15.50 11.37
CA GLY A 259 9.81 -16.19 12.21
C GLY A 259 10.94 -15.36 12.83
N ASP A 260 10.73 -14.08 13.13
CA ASP A 260 11.70 -13.22 13.85
C ASP A 260 12.08 -13.78 15.22
N PHE A 261 11.15 -14.49 15.86
CA PHE A 261 11.33 -15.09 17.18
C PHE A 261 10.63 -16.45 17.28
N ILE A 262 10.99 -17.21 18.31
CA ILE A 262 10.36 -18.49 18.66
C ILE A 262 10.00 -18.45 20.13
N LEU A 263 8.75 -18.77 20.43
CA LEU A 263 8.19 -18.87 21.77
C LEU A 263 7.49 -20.22 21.92
N TYR A 264 7.29 -20.67 23.16
CA TYR A 264 6.87 -22.03 23.45
C TYR A 264 5.67 -22.10 24.39
N ASP A 265 4.90 -23.19 24.28
CA ASP A 265 3.92 -23.59 25.29
C ASP A 265 4.60 -24.35 26.46
N ASN A 266 3.80 -24.77 27.44
CA ASN A 266 4.28 -25.55 28.59
C ASN A 266 4.79 -26.97 28.26
N SER A 267 4.59 -27.42 27.02
CA SER A 267 4.98 -28.73 26.50
C SER A 267 6.21 -28.63 25.58
N GLY A 268 6.73 -27.41 25.36
CA GLY A 268 7.89 -27.16 24.51
C GLY A 268 7.57 -27.07 23.02
N ASN A 269 6.30 -26.97 22.61
CA ASN A 269 5.92 -26.74 21.21
C ASN A 269 5.89 -25.24 20.91
N GLU A 270 6.11 -24.85 19.65
CA GLU A 270 6.00 -23.45 19.24
C GLU A 270 4.59 -22.91 19.52
N LEU A 271 4.51 -21.77 20.22
CA LEU A 271 3.28 -21.05 20.52
C LEU A 271 3.54 -19.55 20.45
N PHE A 272 2.80 -18.87 19.59
CA PHE A 272 2.96 -17.45 19.32
C PHE A 272 1.79 -16.63 19.89
N PRO A 273 2.03 -15.36 20.30
CA PRO A 273 0.99 -14.45 20.76
C PRO A 273 0.05 -14.03 19.63
N ASP A 274 -1.19 -13.70 19.97
CA ASP A 274 -2.09 -13.00 19.06
C ASP A 274 -1.68 -11.53 19.00
N TYR A 275 -1.61 -10.93 17.80
CA TYR A 275 -1.25 -9.53 17.61
C TYR A 275 -2.37 -8.77 16.90
N SER A 276 -2.73 -7.60 17.41
CA SER A 276 -3.80 -6.76 16.86
C SER A 276 -3.32 -5.35 16.59
N GLN A 277 -3.85 -4.76 15.52
CA GLN A 277 -3.56 -3.39 15.14
C GLN A 277 -4.86 -2.66 14.79
N LEU A 278 -4.97 -1.41 15.23
CA LEU A 278 -6.04 -0.48 14.94
C LEU A 278 -5.46 0.78 14.32
N PHE A 279 -5.97 1.18 13.17
CA PHE A 279 -5.64 2.45 12.54
C PHE A 279 -6.88 3.30 12.34
N LEU A 280 -6.76 4.59 12.65
CA LEU A 280 -7.76 5.61 12.36
C LEU A 280 -7.12 6.69 11.51
N ASP A 281 -7.79 7.11 10.44
CA ASP A 281 -7.27 8.17 9.58
C ASP A 281 -8.32 9.12 9.05
N LEU A 282 -7.87 10.34 8.76
CA LEU A 282 -8.64 11.37 8.08
C LEU A 282 -7.79 11.97 6.96
N ASN A 283 -8.29 11.94 5.74
CA ASN A 283 -7.67 12.56 4.57
C ASN A 283 -8.61 13.63 4.00
N LEU A 284 -8.20 14.89 4.09
CA LEU A 284 -8.91 16.05 3.56
C LEU A 284 -8.17 16.61 2.35
N LYS A 285 -8.93 16.97 1.31
CA LYS A 285 -8.43 17.59 0.08
C LYS A 285 -9.29 18.78 -0.34
N TYR A 286 -8.65 19.89 -0.67
CA TYR A 286 -9.33 21.09 -1.15
C TYR A 286 -8.38 22.06 -1.86
N LYS A 287 -8.64 22.33 -3.16
CA LYS A 287 -7.95 23.34 -3.97
C LYS A 287 -6.41 23.27 -3.91
N GLY A 288 -5.84 22.07 -3.85
CA GLY A 288 -4.40 21.83 -3.75
C GLY A 288 -3.91 21.66 -2.31
N PHE A 289 -4.66 22.13 -1.31
CA PHE A 289 -4.38 21.83 0.09
C PHE A 289 -4.78 20.38 0.41
N SER A 290 -3.94 19.70 1.18
CA SER A 290 -4.24 18.38 1.73
C SER A 290 -3.77 18.24 3.17
N LEU A 291 -4.54 17.50 3.96
CA LEU A 291 -4.26 17.18 5.36
C LEU A 291 -4.56 15.69 5.59
N VAL A 292 -3.62 15.00 6.22
CA VAL A 292 -3.75 13.64 6.72
C VAL A 292 -3.54 13.67 8.23
N LEU A 293 -4.46 13.07 8.96
CA LEU A 293 -4.30 12.70 10.36
C LEU A 293 -4.32 11.18 10.44
N GLU A 294 -3.38 10.59 11.15
CA GLU A 294 -3.29 9.15 11.37
C GLU A 294 -3.08 8.86 12.85
N TYR A 295 -3.73 7.80 13.33
CA TYR A 295 -3.53 7.21 14.64
C TYR A 295 -3.35 5.70 14.43
N ALA A 296 -2.41 5.13 15.17
CA ALA A 296 -2.13 3.71 15.22
C ALA A 296 -2.12 3.26 16.68
N ASP A 297 -2.66 2.07 16.95
CA ASP A 297 -2.56 1.37 18.22
C ASP A 297 -2.33 -0.11 17.94
N ALA A 298 -1.35 -0.71 18.61
CA ALA A 298 -1.06 -2.12 18.48
C ALA A 298 -0.86 -2.77 19.85
N PHE A 299 -1.43 -3.97 20.00
CA PHE A 299 -1.46 -4.68 21.26
C PHE A 299 -1.42 -6.19 21.06
N ALA A 300 -0.86 -6.88 22.05
CA ALA A 300 -0.74 -8.34 22.07
C ALA A 300 -1.80 -8.96 22.98
N SER A 301 -2.23 -10.18 22.65
CA SER A 301 -3.12 -11.00 23.46
C SER A 301 -2.73 -12.48 23.38
N GLY A 302 -3.43 -13.35 24.11
CA GLY A 302 -3.08 -14.77 24.13
C GLY A 302 -1.78 -15.10 24.89
N LEU A 303 -1.29 -14.19 25.74
CA LEU A 303 0.01 -14.30 26.44
C LEU A 303 0.07 -15.33 27.58
N ASN A 304 -0.96 -16.16 27.72
CA ASN A 304 -1.05 -17.11 28.82
C ASN A 304 -0.13 -18.32 28.54
N GLN A 305 0.72 -18.66 29.50
CA GLN A 305 1.61 -19.83 29.41
C GLN A 305 2.51 -19.83 28.17
N ILE A 306 2.99 -18.64 27.78
CA ILE A 306 4.02 -18.49 26.75
C ILE A 306 5.39 -18.42 27.42
N TYR A 307 6.34 -19.20 26.93
CA TYR A 307 7.68 -19.36 27.47
C TYR A 307 8.73 -18.97 26.43
N THR A 308 9.88 -18.46 26.89
CA THR A 308 11.02 -18.12 26.02
C THR A 308 12.00 -19.28 25.83
N ASP A 309 11.77 -20.40 26.51
CA ASP A 309 12.57 -21.62 26.38
C ASP A 309 11.70 -22.88 26.25
N PRO A 310 12.16 -23.90 25.49
CA PRO A 310 11.38 -25.10 25.22
C PRO A 310 11.21 -26.02 26.43
N ASN A 311 11.94 -25.81 27.54
CA ASN A 311 11.75 -26.57 28.77
C ASN A 311 10.72 -25.94 29.71
N ALA A 312 10.08 -24.84 29.28
CA ALA A 312 9.06 -24.10 30.02
C ALA A 312 9.53 -23.61 31.41
N PHE A 313 10.80 -23.21 31.53
CA PHE A 313 11.34 -22.65 32.78
C PHE A 313 11.16 -21.12 32.88
N SER A 314 11.07 -20.45 31.74
CA SER A 314 11.11 -18.99 31.62
C SER A 314 9.78 -18.49 31.05
N LEU A 315 8.80 -18.31 31.92
CA LEU A 315 7.50 -17.74 31.56
C LEU A 315 7.68 -16.26 31.21
N ILE A 316 7.09 -15.82 30.09
CA ILE A 316 7.11 -14.40 29.72
C ILE A 316 6.29 -13.59 30.72
N ILE A 317 6.86 -12.51 31.24
CA ILE A 317 6.09 -11.51 31.99
C ILE A 317 5.52 -10.48 31.01
N PRO A 318 4.34 -9.86 31.29
CA PRO A 318 3.65 -9.02 30.31
C PRO A 318 4.53 -7.97 29.62
N GLN A 319 5.37 -7.24 30.37
CA GLN A 319 6.24 -6.22 29.78
C GLN A 319 7.28 -6.77 28.78
N GLN A 320 7.71 -8.03 28.90
CA GLN A 320 8.68 -8.62 27.98
C GLN A 320 8.11 -8.85 26.58
N ILE A 321 6.78 -8.82 26.42
CA ILE A 321 6.19 -8.96 25.09
C ILE A 321 6.62 -7.82 24.15
N SER A 322 6.94 -6.63 24.68
CA SER A 322 7.44 -5.52 23.86
C SER A 322 8.86 -5.73 23.34
N GLU A 323 9.60 -6.76 23.79
CA GLU A 323 10.87 -7.15 23.15
C GLU A 323 10.63 -7.88 21.82
N TYR A 324 9.45 -8.48 21.67
CA TYR A 324 9.08 -9.31 20.53
C TYR A 324 8.13 -8.60 19.58
N LEU A 325 7.21 -7.77 20.09
CA LEU A 325 6.18 -7.10 19.32
C LEU A 325 6.23 -5.58 19.49
N VAL A 326 5.94 -4.84 18.42
CA VAL A 326 5.71 -3.40 18.46
C VAL A 326 4.34 -3.15 19.09
N ILE A 327 4.32 -2.68 20.34
CA ILE A 327 3.08 -2.42 21.08
C ILE A 327 3.07 -1.02 21.71
N GLY A 328 1.90 -0.39 21.67
CA GLY A 328 1.70 1.01 22.03
C GLY A 328 0.92 1.76 20.96
N ASP A 329 0.84 3.08 21.12
CA ASP A 329 0.11 3.95 20.22
C ASP A 329 0.99 5.01 19.55
N SER A 330 0.52 5.58 18.45
CA SER A 330 1.23 6.60 17.70
C SER A 330 0.27 7.48 16.93
N GLN A 331 0.69 8.72 16.70
CA GLN A 331 -0.09 9.68 15.94
C GLN A 331 0.78 10.42 14.93
N GLY A 332 0.20 10.71 13.77
CA GLY A 332 0.85 11.38 12.66
C GLY A 332 -0.02 12.47 12.07
N VAL A 333 0.61 13.56 11.66
CA VAL A 333 0.00 14.65 10.91
C VAL A 333 0.87 14.94 9.69
N GLN A 334 0.28 14.82 8.49
CA GLN A 334 0.91 15.27 7.26
C GLN A 334 0.04 16.36 6.63
N PHE A 335 0.63 17.46 6.18
CA PHE A 335 -0.12 18.47 5.45
C PHE A 335 0.75 19.21 4.46
N GLY A 336 0.12 19.80 3.46
CA GLY A 336 0.84 20.52 2.43
C GLY A 336 -0.07 21.12 1.38
N TYR A 337 0.55 21.86 0.46
CA TYR A 337 -0.14 22.53 -0.62
C TYR A 337 0.54 22.26 -1.96
N PHE A 338 -0.20 21.64 -2.87
CA PHE A 338 0.18 21.42 -4.24
C PHE A 338 -0.31 22.58 -5.11
N THR A 339 0.61 23.26 -5.78
CA THR A 339 0.32 24.38 -6.67
C THR A 339 -0.09 23.89 -8.06
N LYS A 340 -0.86 24.72 -8.79
CA LYS A 340 -1.21 24.47 -10.19
C LYS A 340 -0.01 24.36 -11.15
N ASN A 341 1.15 24.85 -10.71
CA ASN A 341 2.39 24.80 -11.49
C ASN A 341 3.22 23.53 -11.21
N GLY A 342 2.70 22.60 -10.40
CA GLY A 342 3.36 21.32 -10.11
C GLY A 342 4.37 21.35 -8.95
N LEU A 343 4.44 22.45 -8.18
CA LEU A 343 5.26 22.54 -6.97
C LEU A 343 4.45 22.17 -5.74
N SER A 344 5.05 21.44 -4.80
CA SER A 344 4.47 21.12 -3.50
C SER A 344 5.35 21.60 -2.35
N ILE A 345 4.72 21.98 -1.24
CA ILE A 345 5.39 22.19 0.05
C ILE A 345 4.62 21.37 1.08
N ASP A 346 5.32 20.46 1.75
CA ASP A 346 4.75 19.43 2.62
C ASP A 346 5.50 19.34 3.94
N PHE A 347 4.75 19.05 5.00
CA PHE A 347 5.23 18.89 6.37
C PHE A 347 4.66 17.61 6.96
N ILE A 348 5.48 16.94 7.77
CA ILE A 348 5.09 15.75 8.54
C ILE A 348 5.57 15.92 9.99
N TYR A 349 4.71 15.54 10.92
CA TYR A 349 5.04 15.41 12.33
C TYR A 349 4.40 14.14 12.87
N GLU A 350 5.20 13.29 13.51
CA GLU A 350 4.77 12.00 14.05
C GLU A 350 5.32 11.84 15.46
N ASN A 351 4.53 11.20 16.32
CA ASN A 351 4.89 10.92 17.70
C ASN A 351 4.54 9.48 18.04
N LEU A 352 5.53 8.72 18.49
CA LEU A 352 5.42 7.32 18.88
C LEU A 352 5.39 7.19 20.41
N ASN A 353 4.47 6.41 20.96
CA ASN A 353 4.38 6.14 22.40
C ASN A 353 4.34 4.61 22.67
N PRO A 354 5.43 4.03 23.20
CA PRO A 354 5.42 2.63 23.62
C PRO A 354 4.49 2.38 24.80
N GLU A 355 3.87 1.19 24.84
CA GLU A 355 3.07 0.74 26.00
C GLU A 355 3.94 0.64 27.28
N PHE A 356 5.17 0.15 27.13
CA PHE A 356 6.15 0.01 28.22
C PHE A 356 7.36 0.94 27.99
N ASP A 357 7.18 2.24 28.24
CA ASP A 357 8.18 3.29 27.98
C ASP A 357 9.44 3.21 28.84
N SER A 358 9.32 2.72 30.08
CA SER A 358 10.44 2.51 30.99
C SER A 358 11.23 1.23 30.72
N PHE A 359 10.74 0.36 29.83
CA PHE A 359 11.38 -0.92 29.57
C PHE A 359 12.40 -0.80 28.44
N GLU A 360 13.68 -0.91 28.80
CA GLU A 360 14.79 -0.63 27.90
C GLU A 360 14.85 -1.55 26.69
N SER A 361 14.24 -2.73 26.71
CA SER A 361 14.24 -3.67 25.57
C SER A 361 13.05 -3.51 24.63
N SER A 362 12.09 -2.61 24.92
CA SER A 362 10.92 -2.39 24.06
C SER A 362 11.33 -2.04 22.62
N LEU A 363 10.72 -2.69 21.63
CA LEU A 363 10.95 -2.43 20.21
C LEU A 363 10.44 -1.05 19.80
N LEU A 364 9.25 -0.65 20.27
CA LEU A 364 8.73 0.69 20.07
C LEU A 364 9.48 1.68 20.97
N ARG A 365 9.98 2.76 20.38
CA ARG A 365 10.69 3.83 21.08
C ARG A 365 9.93 5.13 20.97
N LYS A 366 9.95 5.89 22.06
CA LYS A 366 9.37 7.23 22.10
C LYS A 366 10.17 8.17 21.20
N SER A 367 9.47 8.96 20.38
CA SER A 367 10.05 9.91 19.41
C SER A 367 9.79 11.36 19.78
#